data_AF-A0A965SL12-F1
#
_entry.id   AF-A0A965SL12-F1
#
_cell.length_a   1.000
_cell.length_b   1.000
_cell.length_c   1.000
_cell.angle_alpha   90.00
_cell.angle_beta   90.00
_cell.angle_gamma   90.00
#
_symmetry.space_group_name_H-M   'P 1'
#
loop_
_entity.id
_entity.type
_entity.pdbx_description
1 polymer ?
#
loop_
_entity_poly.entity_id
_entity_poly.type
_entity_poly.pdbx_seq_one_letter_code
_entity_poly.pdbx_strand_id
1 'polypeptide(L)'
;MGFDASVGNRALVGPKFLKGLPRYLLATLQELASLKNWSLKIDVNGQTIHEGLTLLASVLNTPSYGGGMPAVPHAMLNDGQLNLLVGSAFNRLQTLLMLPRLLVGKHLGHPRIQCCSFVNAIISSQASVPVAADGESLGFATHLKITCLPNSLQVVKL
;
A
#
# COMPACT_ATOMS: atom_id res chain seq x y z
N MET A 1 1.97 -1.53 4.92
CA MET A 1 2.09 -2.74 5.78
C MET A 1 1.63 -3.95 4.98
N GLY A 2 2.34 -5.08 5.06
CA GLY A 2 2.00 -6.29 4.29
C GLY A 2 2.72 -6.36 2.94
N PHE A 3 2.02 -6.80 1.89
CA PHE A 3 2.61 -7.12 0.57
C PHE A 3 3.49 -5.99 -0.02
N ASP A 4 3.02 -4.74 -0.02
CA ASP A 4 3.81 -3.62 -0.57
C ASP A 4 5.14 -3.38 0.19
N ALA A 5 5.17 -3.70 1.49
CA ALA A 5 6.39 -3.59 2.30
C ALA A 5 7.39 -4.73 2.05
N SER A 6 6.91 -5.93 1.71
CA SER A 6 7.81 -7.04 1.32
C SER A 6 8.45 -6.78 -0.04
N VAL A 7 7.70 -6.18 -0.98
CA VAL A 7 8.19 -5.78 -2.31
C VAL A 7 9.35 -4.77 -2.20
N GLY A 8 9.23 -3.77 -1.32
CA GLY A 8 10.29 -2.76 -1.10
C GLY A 8 11.64 -3.37 -0.70
N ASN A 9 11.62 -4.37 0.18
CA ASN A 9 12.85 -5.06 0.64
C ASN A 9 13.56 -5.88 -0.45
N ARG A 10 12.87 -6.31 -1.52
CA ARG A 10 13.46 -7.17 -2.56
C ARG A 10 13.64 -6.52 -3.93
N ALA A 11 13.10 -5.32 -4.18
CA ALA A 11 13.34 -4.56 -5.42
C ALA A 11 14.84 -4.25 -5.67
N LEU A 12 15.67 -4.30 -4.62
CA LEU A 12 17.12 -4.12 -4.68
C LEU A 12 17.89 -5.33 -5.26
N VAL A 13 17.25 -6.51 -5.40
CA VAL A 13 17.93 -7.77 -5.81
C VAL A 13 17.71 -8.14 -7.29
N GLY A 14 16.87 -7.37 -8.02
CA GLY A 14 16.55 -7.67 -9.42
C GLY A 14 17.70 -7.44 -10.41
N PRO A 15 17.76 -8.18 -11.54
CA PRO A 15 18.81 -8.05 -12.53
C PRO A 15 18.95 -6.61 -13.05
N LYS A 16 20.17 -6.06 -12.99
CA LYS A 16 20.49 -4.66 -13.33
C LYS A 16 20.21 -4.28 -14.80
N PHE A 17 19.99 -5.25 -15.68
CA PHE A 17 19.75 -5.02 -17.11
C PHE A 17 18.30 -4.64 -17.45
N LEU A 18 17.33 -4.90 -16.55
CA LEU A 18 15.93 -4.52 -16.75
C LEU A 18 15.67 -3.13 -16.13
N LYS A 19 15.13 -2.20 -16.92
CA LYS A 19 14.77 -0.83 -16.47
C LYS A 19 13.24 -0.64 -16.56
N GLY A 20 12.66 0.06 -15.59
CA GLY A 20 11.25 0.45 -15.61
C GLY A 20 10.25 -0.69 -15.32
N LEU A 21 9.10 -0.66 -16.00
CA LEU A 21 7.92 -1.52 -15.77
C LEU A 21 8.21 -3.04 -15.74
N PRO A 22 9.08 -3.62 -16.61
CA PRO A 22 9.35 -5.07 -16.61
C PRO A 22 10.10 -5.54 -15.36
N ARG A 23 10.97 -4.72 -14.79
CA ARG A 23 11.68 -5.04 -13.54
C ARG A 23 10.71 -5.02 -12.35
N TYR A 24 9.78 -4.07 -12.36
CA TYR A 24 8.73 -3.97 -11.34
C TYR A 24 7.77 -5.15 -11.42
N LEU A 25 7.39 -5.56 -12.63
CA LEU A 25 6.59 -6.77 -12.89
C LEU A 25 7.31 -8.03 -12.41
N LEU A 26 8.60 -8.19 -12.70
CA LEU A 26 9.36 -9.37 -12.26
C LEU A 26 9.49 -9.45 -10.73
N ALA A 27 9.74 -8.31 -10.06
CA ALA A 27 9.74 -8.24 -8.61
C ALA A 27 8.35 -8.54 -8.03
N THR A 28 7.29 -8.02 -8.65
CA THR A 28 5.90 -8.29 -8.27
C THR A 28 5.55 -9.78 -8.44
N LEU A 29 6.00 -10.42 -9.52
CA LEU A 29 5.81 -11.85 -9.78
C LEU A 29 6.59 -12.73 -8.78
N GLN A 30 7.81 -12.34 -8.41
CA GLN A 30 8.58 -13.02 -7.37
C GLN A 30 7.91 -12.91 -5.99
N GLU A 31 7.38 -11.74 -5.65
CA GLU A 31 6.61 -11.54 -4.41
C GLU A 31 5.28 -12.29 -4.42
N LEU A 32 4.65 -12.43 -5.59
CA LEU A 32 3.46 -13.24 -5.78
C LEU A 32 3.68 -14.71 -5.34
N ALA A 33 4.90 -15.23 -5.52
CA ALA A 33 5.26 -16.57 -5.07
C ALA A 33 5.27 -16.67 -3.53
N SER A 34 5.66 -15.61 -2.83
CA SER A 34 5.63 -15.51 -1.36
C SER A 34 4.39 -14.80 -0.80
N LEU A 35 3.33 -14.68 -1.60
CA LEU A 35 2.11 -13.96 -1.21
C LEU A 35 1.54 -14.50 0.10
N LYS A 36 1.38 -13.60 1.08
CA LYS A 36 0.83 -13.90 2.40
C LYS A 36 -0.23 -12.87 2.75
N ASN A 37 -1.38 -13.36 3.20
CA ASN A 37 -2.43 -12.53 3.79
C ASN A 37 -2.23 -12.47 5.31
N TRP A 38 -2.56 -11.33 5.90
CA TRP A 38 -2.42 -11.03 7.31
C TRP A 38 -3.77 -10.67 7.92
N SER A 39 -4.05 -11.11 9.14
CA SER A 39 -5.27 -10.69 9.85
C SER A 39 -5.06 -9.28 10.38
N LEU A 40 -5.66 -8.29 9.72
CA LEU A 40 -5.55 -6.89 10.07
C LEU A 40 -6.91 -6.36 10.55
N LYS A 41 -6.86 -5.49 11.55
CA LYS A 41 -7.95 -4.61 11.96
C LYS A 41 -7.52 -3.17 11.73
N ILE A 42 -8.36 -2.40 11.05
CA ILE A 42 -8.06 -1.01 10.70
C ILE A 42 -9.18 -0.10 11.22
N ASP A 43 -8.78 0.79 12.12
CA ASP A 43 -9.65 1.79 12.72
C ASP A 43 -9.29 3.16 12.15
N VAL A 44 -10.27 3.88 11.63
CA VAL A 44 -10.12 5.24 11.11
C VAL A 44 -11.04 6.16 11.90
N ASN A 45 -10.49 7.24 12.47
CA ASN A 45 -11.23 8.20 13.28
C ASN A 45 -12.12 7.53 14.38
N GLY A 46 -11.64 6.43 14.96
CA GLY A 46 -12.33 5.68 16.01
C GLY A 46 -13.37 4.65 15.52
N GLN A 47 -13.53 4.46 14.21
CA GLN A 47 -14.43 3.46 13.63
C GLN A 47 -13.65 2.36 12.91
N THR A 48 -13.99 1.09 13.19
CA THR A 48 -13.47 -0.04 12.43
C THR A 48 -14.05 0.00 11.01
N ILE A 49 -13.19 0.22 10.02
CA ILE A 49 -13.61 0.23 8.60
C ILE A 49 -13.29 -1.09 7.90
N HIS A 50 -12.35 -1.86 8.46
CA HIS A 50 -11.92 -3.15 7.91
C HIS A 50 -11.41 -4.06 9.02
N GLU A 51 -11.83 -5.32 8.98
CA GLU A 51 -11.34 -6.37 9.85
C GLU A 51 -11.32 -7.71 9.09
N GLY A 52 -10.15 -8.34 9.01
CA GLY A 52 -10.00 -9.66 8.41
C GLY A 52 -8.69 -9.89 7.66
N LEU A 53 -8.67 -10.97 6.89
CA LEU A 53 -7.52 -11.33 6.07
C LEU A 53 -7.30 -10.29 4.97
N THR A 54 -6.07 -9.78 4.92
CA THR A 54 -5.69 -8.62 4.14
C THR A 54 -4.35 -8.88 3.47
N LEU A 55 -4.27 -8.62 2.17
CA LEU A 55 -3.01 -8.71 1.43
C LEU A 55 -2.08 -7.54 1.81
N LEU A 56 -2.65 -6.32 1.83
CA LEU A 56 -1.92 -5.10 2.13
C LEU A 56 -2.85 -4.00 2.68
N ALA A 57 -2.26 -3.14 3.48
CA ALA A 57 -2.81 -1.83 3.84
C ALA A 57 -1.72 -0.78 3.59
N SER A 58 -2.01 0.14 2.67
CA SER A 58 -1.08 1.18 2.24
C SER A 58 -1.65 2.55 2.56
N VAL A 59 -0.82 3.41 3.14
CA VAL A 59 -1.16 4.80 3.46
C VAL A 59 -0.42 5.68 2.47
N LEU A 60 -1.15 6.59 1.84
CA LEU A 60 -0.65 7.40 0.74
C LEU A 60 -0.96 8.88 0.98
N ASN A 61 0.07 9.71 0.81
CA ASN A 61 -0.04 11.16 0.72
C ASN A 61 -0.18 11.63 -0.74
N THR A 62 0.26 10.82 -1.71
CA THR A 62 0.27 11.13 -3.15
C THR A 62 -0.72 10.26 -3.95
N PRO A 63 -1.14 10.70 -5.15
CA PRO A 63 -2.03 9.91 -6.02
C PRO A 63 -1.47 8.57 -6.49
N SER A 64 -0.14 8.47 -6.55
CA SER A 64 0.59 7.32 -7.07
C SER A 64 1.62 6.81 -6.07
N TYR A 65 2.00 5.55 -6.22
CA TYR A 65 3.26 5.04 -5.66
C TYR A 65 4.45 5.63 -6.42
N GLY A 66 5.66 5.38 -5.91
CA GLY A 66 6.92 5.72 -6.58
C GLY A 66 6.96 5.23 -8.03
N GLY A 67 7.47 6.05 -8.94
CA GLY A 67 7.52 5.72 -10.37
C GLY A 67 6.21 5.93 -11.14
N GLY A 68 5.19 6.55 -10.53
CA GLY A 68 3.97 6.98 -11.21
C GLY A 68 2.87 5.92 -11.32
N MET A 69 3.02 4.77 -10.63
CA MET A 69 1.98 3.74 -10.61
C MET A 69 0.73 4.25 -9.88
N PRO A 70 -0.46 4.29 -10.52
CA PRO A 70 -1.67 4.79 -9.89
C PRO A 70 -2.03 3.97 -8.65
N ALA A 71 -2.37 4.67 -7.55
CA ALA A 71 -2.72 4.03 -6.30
C ALA A 71 -4.06 4.53 -5.78
N VAL A 72 -4.15 5.84 -5.54
CA VAL A 72 -5.37 6.55 -5.17
C VAL A 72 -5.42 7.80 -6.06
N PRO A 73 -5.83 7.71 -7.34
CA PRO A 73 -5.67 8.80 -8.31
C PRO A 73 -6.33 10.13 -7.92
N HIS A 74 -7.27 10.10 -6.98
CA HIS A 74 -7.98 11.26 -6.47
C HIS A 74 -7.37 11.83 -5.17
N ALA A 75 -6.25 11.29 -4.67
CA ALA A 75 -5.59 11.81 -3.47
C ALA A 75 -5.10 13.24 -3.69
N MET A 76 -5.19 14.08 -2.65
CA MET A 76 -4.70 15.45 -2.67
C MET A 76 -3.60 15.62 -1.63
N LEU A 77 -2.56 16.38 -1.97
CA LEU A 77 -1.40 16.62 -1.12
C LEU A 77 -1.64 17.68 -0.04
N ASN A 78 -2.68 18.49 -0.21
CA ASN A 78 -2.92 19.73 0.52
C ASN A 78 -4.32 19.82 1.11
N ASP A 79 -5.05 18.71 1.17
CA ASP A 79 -6.37 18.62 1.79
C ASP A 79 -6.31 18.30 3.30
N GLY A 80 -5.09 18.13 3.85
CA GLY A 80 -4.86 17.81 5.24
C GLY A 80 -5.22 16.37 5.62
N GLN A 81 -5.36 15.47 4.63
CA GLN A 81 -5.71 14.07 4.83
C GLN A 81 -4.68 13.14 4.19
N LEU A 82 -4.65 11.91 4.68
CA LEU A 82 -3.97 10.79 4.03
C LEU A 82 -5.04 9.86 3.43
N ASN A 83 -4.63 9.03 2.48
CA ASN A 83 -5.50 8.05 1.85
C ASN A 83 -5.06 6.64 2.24
N LEU A 84 -5.99 5.86 2.77
CA LEU A 84 -5.79 4.45 3.06
C LEU A 84 -6.31 3.62 1.89
N LEU A 85 -5.46 2.75 1.35
CA LEU A 85 -5.80 1.74 0.37
C LEU A 85 -5.66 0.35 1.01
N VAL A 86 -6.76 -0.39 1.08
CA VAL A 86 -6.81 -1.74 1.66
C VAL A 86 -7.13 -2.74 0.56
N GLY A 87 -6.22 -3.70 0.36
CA GLY A 87 -6.49 -4.88 -0.45
C GLY A 87 -6.79 -6.05 0.48
N SER A 88 -8.02 -6.56 0.48
CA SER A 88 -8.41 -7.70 1.31
C SER A 88 -7.73 -9.00 0.84
N ALA A 89 -8.17 -10.17 1.30
CA ALA A 89 -7.54 -11.43 0.92
C ALA A 89 -7.62 -11.68 -0.59
N PHE A 90 -6.45 -11.82 -1.22
CA PHE A 90 -6.31 -12.32 -2.58
C PHE A 90 -5.50 -13.61 -2.58
N ASN A 91 -5.83 -14.51 -3.49
CA ASN A 91 -4.92 -15.58 -3.89
C ASN A 91 -4.01 -15.12 -5.04
N ARG A 92 -2.98 -15.91 -5.36
CA ARG A 92 -1.99 -15.57 -6.39
C ARG A 92 -2.61 -15.22 -7.74
N LEU A 93 -3.55 -16.04 -8.23
CA LEU A 93 -4.21 -15.82 -9.51
C LEU A 93 -5.02 -14.52 -9.51
N GLN A 94 -5.76 -14.26 -8.43
CA GLN A 94 -6.56 -13.03 -8.32
C GLN A 94 -5.67 -11.79 -8.22
N THR A 95 -4.52 -11.86 -7.52
CA THR A 95 -3.54 -10.76 -7.50
C THR A 95 -2.94 -10.53 -8.88
N LEU A 96 -2.60 -11.59 -9.62
CA LEU A 96 -2.11 -11.48 -10.99
C LEU A 96 -3.13 -10.81 -11.91
N LEU A 97 -4.41 -11.15 -11.78
CA LEU A 97 -5.50 -10.53 -12.52
C LEU A 97 -5.80 -9.08 -12.09
N MET A 98 -5.47 -8.72 -10.84
CA MET A 98 -5.63 -7.35 -10.34
C MET A 98 -4.53 -6.41 -10.85
N LEU A 99 -3.32 -6.93 -11.09
CA LEU A 99 -2.16 -6.11 -11.45
C LEU A 99 -2.39 -5.23 -12.70
N PRO A 100 -2.95 -5.72 -13.82
CA PRO A 100 -3.28 -4.87 -14.96
C PRO A 100 -4.25 -3.74 -14.62
N ARG A 101 -5.24 -4.01 -13.74
CA ARG A 101 -6.20 -2.99 -13.29
C ARG A 101 -5.53 -1.92 -12.45
N LEU A 102 -4.61 -2.29 -11.57
CA LEU A 102 -3.80 -1.35 -10.79
C LEU A 102 -2.98 -0.43 -11.70
N LEU A 103 -2.28 -1.01 -12.69
CA LEU A 103 -1.42 -0.26 -13.61
C LEU A 103 -2.17 0.80 -14.41
N VAL A 104 -3.46 0.58 -14.70
CA VAL A 104 -4.33 1.55 -15.40
C VAL A 104 -5.26 2.33 -14.45
N GLY A 105 -5.09 2.20 -13.13
CA GLY A 105 -5.89 2.91 -12.12
C GLY A 105 -7.35 2.50 -12.00
N LYS A 106 -7.73 1.30 -12.48
CA LYS A 106 -9.10 0.75 -12.45
C LYS A 106 -9.33 -0.27 -11.34
N HIS A 107 -8.41 -0.41 -10.40
CA HIS A 107 -8.53 -1.34 -9.25
C HIS A 107 -9.53 -0.88 -8.20
N LEU A 108 -9.73 0.42 -8.02
CA LEU A 108 -10.56 0.99 -6.95
C LEU A 108 -12.04 0.57 -7.00
N GLY A 109 -12.57 0.22 -8.17
CA GLY A 109 -13.95 -0.26 -8.31
C GLY A 109 -14.15 -1.74 -7.94
N HIS A 110 -13.09 -2.45 -7.53
CA HIS A 110 -13.19 -3.87 -7.21
C HIS A 110 -13.66 -4.08 -5.76
N PRO A 111 -14.60 -5.00 -5.47
CA PRO A 111 -15.20 -5.16 -4.14
C PRO A 111 -14.23 -5.59 -3.03
N ARG A 112 -13.04 -6.06 -3.39
CA ARG A 112 -11.96 -6.42 -2.45
C ARG A 112 -10.93 -5.31 -2.22
N ILE A 113 -11.14 -4.17 -2.84
CA ILE A 113 -10.32 -2.97 -2.66
C ILE A 113 -11.19 -1.95 -1.94
N GLN A 114 -10.70 -1.44 -0.83
CA GLN A 114 -11.33 -0.35 -0.10
C GLN A 114 -10.38 0.85 -0.09
N CYS A 115 -10.95 2.04 -0.21
CA CYS A 115 -10.20 3.28 -0.17
C CYS A 115 -10.96 4.32 0.64
N CYS A 116 -10.28 5.02 1.53
CA CYS A 116 -10.86 6.15 2.28
C CYS A 116 -9.79 7.17 2.65
N SER A 117 -10.21 8.43 2.82
CA SER A 117 -9.36 9.49 3.37
C SER A 117 -9.47 9.52 4.90
N PHE A 118 -8.41 9.92 5.57
CA PHE A 118 -8.36 9.98 7.03
C PHE A 118 -7.34 10.99 7.56
N VAL A 119 -7.52 11.40 8.82
CA VAL A 119 -6.52 12.16 9.58
C VAL A 119 -5.82 11.26 10.60
N ASN A 120 -6.57 10.37 11.28
CA ASN A 120 -6.02 9.41 12.23
C ASN A 120 -6.43 7.99 11.87
N ALA A 121 -5.46 7.08 11.84
CA ALA A 121 -5.69 5.66 11.65
C ALA A 121 -4.86 4.83 12.63
N ILE A 122 -5.42 3.69 13.01
CA ILE A 122 -4.74 2.64 13.77
C ILE A 122 -4.85 1.36 12.97
N ILE A 123 -3.72 0.71 12.71
CA ILE A 123 -3.67 -0.60 12.06
C ILE A 123 -3.09 -1.58 13.06
N SER A 124 -3.88 -2.61 13.39
CA SER A 124 -3.49 -3.66 14.33
C SER A 124 -3.50 -5.03 13.66
N SER A 125 -2.63 -5.91 14.12
CA SER A 125 -2.49 -7.29 13.64
C SER A 125 -2.16 -8.21 14.81
N GLN A 126 -2.69 -9.42 14.77
CA GLN A 126 -2.35 -10.46 15.75
C GLN A 126 -0.91 -10.98 15.56
N ALA A 127 -0.39 -10.95 14.33
CA ALA A 127 0.96 -11.40 14.00
C ALA A 127 1.84 -10.21 13.59
N SER A 128 3.16 -10.36 13.76
CA SER A 128 4.13 -9.37 13.28
C SER A 128 4.12 -9.30 11.75
N VAL A 129 3.81 -8.12 11.20
CA VAL A 129 3.69 -7.88 9.74
C VAL A 129 4.77 -6.93 9.29
N PRO A 130 5.39 -7.12 8.11
CA PRO A 130 6.37 -6.19 7.58
C PRO A 130 5.76 -4.80 7.33
N VAL A 131 6.55 -3.79 7.66
CA VAL A 131 6.22 -2.37 7.50
C VAL A 131 7.32 -1.69 6.72
N ALA A 132 6.92 -0.81 5.80
CA ALA A 132 7.82 0.04 5.06
C ALA A 132 7.17 1.42 4.92
N ALA A 133 8.01 2.45 4.86
CA ALA A 133 7.63 3.83 4.58
C ALA A 133 8.62 4.40 3.56
N ASP A 134 8.12 5.11 2.54
CA ASP A 134 8.92 5.77 1.50
C ASP A 134 10.00 4.89 0.83
N GLY A 135 9.74 3.57 0.75
CA GLY A 135 10.65 2.60 0.15
C GLY A 135 11.67 2.00 1.11
N GLU A 136 11.72 2.46 2.36
CA GLU A 136 12.59 1.92 3.41
C GLU A 136 11.83 0.98 4.33
N SER A 137 12.48 -0.12 4.72
CA SER A 137 11.90 -1.09 5.66
C SER A 137 12.00 -0.60 7.09
N LEU A 138 10.85 -0.53 7.76
CA LEU A 138 10.74 -0.21 9.19
C LEU A 138 10.70 -1.46 10.08
N GLY A 139 10.95 -2.65 9.50
CA GLY A 139 10.93 -3.92 10.20
C GLY A 139 9.53 -4.52 10.28
N PHE A 140 9.19 -5.11 11.42
CA PHE A 140 7.90 -5.77 11.63
C PHE A 140 7.14 -5.13 12.80
N ALA A 141 5.84 -4.97 12.65
CA ALA A 141 4.97 -4.44 13.69
C ALA A 141 3.66 -5.21 13.78
N THR A 142 3.07 -5.22 14.98
CA THR A 142 1.70 -5.68 15.24
C THR A 142 0.74 -4.50 15.40
N HIS A 143 1.25 -3.29 15.61
CA HIS A 143 0.45 -2.10 15.86
C HIS A 143 1.11 -0.86 15.24
N LEU A 144 0.34 -0.10 14.47
CA LEU A 144 0.76 1.15 13.85
C LEU A 144 -0.27 2.23 14.14
N LYS A 145 0.21 3.40 14.56
CA LYS A 145 -0.59 4.61 14.68
C LYS A 145 -0.11 5.61 13.63
N ILE A 146 -1.04 6.11 12.82
CA ILE A 146 -0.76 7.03 11.73
C ILE A 146 -1.61 8.28 11.94
N THR A 147 -0.96 9.45 11.86
CA THR A 147 -1.61 10.75 11.97
C THR A 147 -1.11 11.67 10.87
N CYS A 148 -2.02 12.30 10.13
CA CYS A 148 -1.69 13.36 9.19
C CYS A 148 -1.40 14.66 9.94
N LEU A 149 -0.27 15.29 9.63
CA LEU A 149 0.09 16.62 10.12
C LEU A 149 -0.11 17.64 9.00
N PRO A 150 -1.25 18.35 8.95
CA PRO A 150 -1.60 19.21 7.84
C PRO A 150 -0.63 20.38 7.72
N ASN A 151 -0.22 20.72 6.49
CA ASN A 151 0.66 21.85 6.18
C ASN A 151 1.98 21.87 6.98
N SER A 152 2.48 20.71 7.38
CA SER A 152 3.71 20.58 8.18
C SER A 152 4.98 20.92 7.42
N LEU A 153 4.95 20.87 6.08
CA LEU A 153 6.09 21.17 5.22
C LEU A 153 5.70 22.17 4.11
N GLN A 154 6.55 23.16 3.89
CA GLN A 154 6.48 24.06 2.75
C GLN A 154 7.40 23.54 1.64
N VAL A 155 6.84 23.32 0.46
CA VAL A 155 7.58 22.82 -0.71
C VAL A 155 7.37 23.76 -1.89
N VAL A 156 8.44 24.01 -2.63
CA VAL A 156 8.40 24.81 -3.87
C VAL A 156 7.75 23.97 -4.95
N LYS A 157 6.67 24.49 -5.55
CA LYS A 157 6.02 23.86 -6.69
C LYS A 157 6.75 24.31 -7.95
N LEU A 158 7.47 23.39 -8.60
CA LEU A 158 8.13 23.63 -9.89
C LEU A 158 7.11 23.64 -11.03
#